data_AF-A0A329T5X3-F1
#
_entry.id   AF-A0A329T5X3-F1
#
_cell.length_a   1.000
_cell.length_b   1.000
_cell.length_c   1.000
_cell.angle_alpha   90.00
_cell.angle_beta   90.00
_cell.angle_gamma   90.00
#
_symmetry.space_group_name_H-M   'P 1'
#
loop_
_entity.id
_entity.type
_entity.pdbx_description
1 polymer ?
#
loop_
_entity_poly.entity_id
_entity_poly.type
_entity_poly.pdbx_seq_one_letter_code
_entity_poly.pdbx_strand_id
1 'polypeptide(L)' 'MLQPRELAATQGFPPDYGFAGNKGETTEQIGNAVPVNLARALVKEALTGTEPSLQTFTPGEEVSTTDD' A
#
# COMPACT_ATOMS: atom_id res chain seq x y z
N MET A 1 -26.55 -6.98 6.01
CA MET A 1 -25.12 -6.79 6.31
C MET A 1 -24.33 -7.61 5.29
N LEU A 2 -23.28 -7.06 4.69
CA LEU A 2 -22.45 -7.78 3.72
C LEU A 2 -21.77 -9.00 4.38
N GLN A 3 -21.53 -10.04 3.59
CA GLN A 3 -20.75 -11.20 3.99
C GLN A 3 -19.26 -10.84 4.04
N PRO A 4 -18.45 -11.51 4.88
CA PRO A 4 -17.01 -11.25 4.95
C PRO A 4 -16.31 -11.31 3.59
N ARG A 5 -16.70 -12.23 2.71
CA ARG A 5 -16.15 -12.31 1.35
C ARG A 5 -16.42 -11.05 0.52
N GLU A 6 -17.60 -10.46 0.67
CA GLU A 6 -17.97 -9.23 -0.04
C GLU A 6 -17.16 -8.04 0.50
N LEU A 7 -16.99 -7.96 1.83
CA LEU A 7 -16.13 -6.95 2.46
C LEU A 7 -14.67 -7.09 2.00
N ALA A 8 -14.14 -8.32 1.97
CA ALA A 8 -12.77 -8.59 1.52
C ALA A 8 -12.56 -8.18 0.06
N ALA A 9 -13.55 -8.45 -0.80
CA ALA A 9 -13.52 -8.02 -2.19
C ALA A 9 -13.47 -6.49 -2.33
N THR A 10 -14.19 -5.74 -1.48
CA THR A 10 -14.11 -4.26 -1.49
C THR A 10 -12.73 -3.73 -1.11
N GLN A 11 -12.01 -4.42 -0.23
CA GLN A 11 -10.63 -4.09 0.14
C GLN A 11 -9.60 -4.55 -0.91
N GLY A 12 -10.04 -5.27 -1.95
CA GLY A 12 -9.18 -5.76 -3.03
C GLY A 12 -8.42 -7.05 -2.71
N PHE A 13 -8.84 -7.80 -1.69
CA PHE A 13 -8.28 -9.13 -1.43
C PHE A 13 -8.63 -10.09 -2.58
N PRO A 14 -7.72 -11.01 -2.95
CA PRO A 14 -8.02 -12.03 -3.93
C PRO A 14 -9.07 -13.02 -3.40
N PRO A 15 -9.84 -13.68 -4.29
CA PRO A 15 -11.00 -14.49 -3.91
C PRO A 15 -10.68 -15.72 -3.06
N ASP A 16 -9.41 -16.15 -3.06
CA ASP A 16 -8.85 -17.29 -2.34
C ASP A 16 -8.05 -16.88 -1.08
N TYR A 17 -8.05 -15.59 -0.71
CA TYR A 17 -7.41 -15.13 0.52
C TYR A 17 -8.11 -15.70 1.76
N GLY A 18 -7.36 -16.41 2.60
CA GLY A 18 -7.84 -16.99 3.84
C GLY A 18 -7.78 -16.02 5.01
N PHE A 19 -8.89 -15.91 5.76
CA PHE A 19 -8.92 -15.22 7.05
C PHE A 19 -9.04 -16.25 8.18
N ALA A 20 -8.39 -15.99 9.30
CA ALA A 20 -8.42 -16.87 10.46
C ALA A 20 -9.47 -16.42 11.48
N GLY A 21 -9.95 -17.37 12.28
CA GLY A 21 -10.90 -17.10 13.37
C GLY A 21 -12.37 -17.18 12.95
N ASN A 22 -13.23 -16.62 13.80
CA ASN A 22 -14.67 -16.60 13.61
C ASN A 22 -15.12 -15.44 12.69
N LYS A 23 -16.42 -15.37 12.39
CA LYS A 23 -17.00 -14.36 11.49
C LYS A 23 -16.75 -12.91 11.95
N GLY A 24 -16.82 -12.65 13.26
CA GLY A 24 -16.58 -11.33 13.85
C GLY A 24 -15.12 -10.91 13.70
N GLU A 25 -14.20 -11.78 14.11
CA GLU A 25 -12.76 -11.59 13.96
C GLU A 25 -12.35 -11.39 12.50
N THR A 26 -12.98 -12.14 11.58
CA THR A 26 -12.74 -11.98 10.14
C THR A 26 -13.22 -10.61 9.65
N THR A 27 -14.40 -10.17 10.08
CA THR A 27 -14.95 -8.86 9.72
C THR A 27 -14.04 -7.74 10.21
N GLU A 28 -13.52 -7.85 11.44
CA GLU A 28 -12.57 -6.91 12.02
C GLU A 28 -11.24 -6.88 11.25
N GLN A 29 -10.66 -8.05 10.94
CA GLN A 29 -9.44 -8.16 10.13
C GLN A 29 -9.59 -7.47 8.77
N ILE A 30 -10.74 -7.65 8.10
CA ILE A 30 -11.01 -7.02 6.81
C ILE A 30 -11.18 -5.51 6.96
N GLY A 31 -11.94 -5.07 7.96
CA GLY A 31 -12.21 -3.64 8.19
C GLY A 31 -10.97 -2.85 8.58
N ASN A 32 -10.07 -3.44 9.36
CA ASN A 32 -8.83 -2.82 9.82
C ASN A 32 -7.69 -2.89 8.78
N ALA A 33 -7.84 -3.67 7.72
CA ALA A 33 -6.81 -3.82 6.69
C ALA A 33 -6.67 -2.55 5.83
N VAL A 34 -5.46 -2.34 5.31
CA VAL A 34 -5.20 -1.37 4.24
C VAL A 34 -5.70 -1.96 2.91
N PRO A 35 -6.45 -1.21 2.08
CA PRO A 35 -6.86 -1.69 0.76
C PRO A 35 -5.66 -2.12 -0.09
N VAL A 36 -5.74 -3.31 -0.70
CA VAL A 36 -4.62 -3.95 -1.41
C VAL A 36 -4.06 -3.08 -2.53
N ASN A 37 -4.94 -2.42 -3.29
CA ASN A 37 -4.52 -1.57 -4.40
C ASN A 37 -3.85 -0.26 -3.94
N LEU A 38 -4.26 0.27 -2.78
CA LEU A 38 -3.60 1.43 -2.18
C LEU A 38 -2.18 1.07 -1.74
N ALA A 39 -2.02 -0.04 -1.01
CA ALA A 39 -0.70 -0.52 -0.59
C ALA A 39 0.21 -0.78 -1.79
N ARG A 40 -0.32 -1.42 -2.85
CA ARG A 40 0.42 -1.68 -4.08
C ARG A 40 0.91 -0.41 -4.77
N ALA A 41 0.04 0.60 -4.92
CA ALA A 41 0.39 1.86 -5.55
C ALA A 41 1.45 2.61 -4.74
N LEU A 42 1.27 2.69 -3.42
CA LEU A 42 2.22 3.35 -2.52
C LEU A 42 3.61 2.70 -2.56
N VAL A 43 3.67 1.36 -2.47
CA VAL A 43 4.96 0.63 -2.50
C VAL A 43 5.62 0.75 -3.88
N LYS A 44 4.83 0.68 -4.96
CA LYS A 44 5.37 0.89 -6.31
C LYS A 44 6.04 2.26 -6.40
N GLU A 45 5.35 3.32 -5.99
CA GLU A 45 5.91 4.67 -6.01
C GLU A 45 7.16 4.79 -5.14
N ALA A 46 7.14 4.24 -3.92
CA ALA A 46 8.30 4.27 -3.04
C ALA A 46 9.54 3.54 -3.60
N LEU A 47 9.34 2.58 -4.50
CA LEU A 47 10.43 1.80 -5.12
C LEU A 47 10.89 2.35 -6.48
N THR A 48 10.01 3.01 -7.23
CA THR A 48 10.31 3.47 -8.60
C THR A 48 10.31 4.98 -8.76
N GLY A 49 9.86 5.72 -7.75
CA GLY A 49 9.82 7.17 -7.77
C GLY A 49 11.21 7.75 -7.94
N THR A 50 11.31 8.76 -8.79
CA THR A 50 12.54 9.56 -9.00
C THR A 50 12.56 10.81 -8.12
N GLU A 51 11.57 10.96 -7.24
CA GLU A 51 11.50 12.07 -6.30
C GLU A 51 12.72 12.08 -5.38
N PRO A 52 13.25 13.27 -5.04
CA PRO A 52 14.36 13.40 -4.12
C PRO A 52 14.06 12.69 -2.79
N SER A 53 14.85 11.67 -2.48
CA SER A 53 14.74 10.89 -1.25
C SER A 53 16.13 10.56 -0.72
N LEU A 54 16.20 10.05 0.52
CA LEU A 54 17.47 9.56 1.07
C LEU A 54 18.10 8.44 0.22
N GLN A 55 17.29 7.71 -0.55
CA GLN A 55 17.76 6.62 -1.41
C GLN A 55 18.32 7.12 -2.75
N THR A 56 17.90 8.30 -3.21
CA THR A 56 18.40 8.93 -4.44
C THR A 56 19.46 9.98 -4.15
N PHE A 57 19.86 10.15 -2.88
CA PHE A 57 20.89 11.10 -2.48
C PHE A 57 22.29 10.54 -2.80
N THR A 58 22.99 11.19 -3.72
CA THR A 58 24.41 10.92 -4.01
C THR A 58 25.28 11.89 -3.21
N PRO A 59 26.08 11.42 -2.23
CA PRO A 59 27.01 12.30 -1.53
C PRO A 59 28.04 12.91 -2.49
N GLY A 60 28.12 14.24 -2.54
CA GLY A 60 29.08 14.98 -3.37
C GLY A 60 28.56 15.44 -4.74
N GLU A 61 27.30 15.16 -5.07
CA GLU A 61 26.63 15.75 -6.23
C GLU A 61 26.06 17.12 -5.82
N GLU A 62 26.80 18.19 -6.13
CA GLU A 62 26.36 19.56 -5.86
C GLU A 62 25.16 19.91 -6.76
N VAL A 63 24.08 20.43 -6.16
CA VAL A 63 22.98 21.00 -6.92
C VAL A 63 23.50 22.26 -7.61
N SER A 64 23.57 22.25 -8.94
CA SER A 64 24.00 23.42 -9.70
C SER A 64 22.99 24.55 -9.54
N THR A 65 23.35 25.58 -8.77
CA THR A 65 22.61 26.83 -8.68
C THR A 65 22.94 27.70 -9.88
N THR A 66 22.48 27.33 -11.08
CA THR A 66 22.42 28.29 -12.18
C THR A 66 21.09 28.99 -12.06
N ASP A 67 21.05 30.06 -11.27
CA ASP A 67 20.00 31.08 -11.37
C ASP A 67 20.27 31.86 -12.67
N ASP A 68 19.40 31.68 -13.67
CA ASP A 68 19.22 32.55 -14.84
C ASP A 68 17.75 33.03 -14.87
#